data_AF-A0AAQ4E5Q1-F1
#
_entry.id   AF-A0AAQ4E5Q1-F1
#
_cell.length_a   1.000
_cell.length_b   1.000
_cell.length_c   1.000
_cell.angle_alpha   90.00
_cell.angle_beta   90.00
_cell.angle_gamma   90.00
#
_symmetry.space_group_name_H-M   'P 1'
#
loop_
_entity.id
_entity.type
_entity.pdbx_description
1 polymer ?
#
loop_
_entity_poly.entity_id
_entity_poly.type
_entity_poly.pdbx_seq_one_letter_code
_entity_poly.pdbx_strand_id
1 'polypeptide(L)'
;MTTIDTTRFARADYVLLLRLRTGSGWTHDRLRRHRDPPAALCAQCGSTDTLEHILCVCPASSRERLALQQGYRDLGLPFSALSEVLFPAAPPISQTAALRHLLRFISECDLRPRL
;
A
#
# COMPACT_ATOMS: atom_id res chain seq x y z
N MET A 1 -11.96 30.60 -9.54
CA MET A 1 -10.84 29.81 -8.98
C MET A 1 -11.43 28.73 -8.09
N THR A 2 -11.58 27.52 -8.63
CA THR A 2 -12.05 26.35 -7.89
C THR A 2 -10.93 25.90 -6.96
N THR A 3 -11.15 26.00 -5.65
CA THR A 3 -10.28 25.40 -4.64
C THR A 3 -10.30 23.89 -4.84
N ILE A 4 -9.24 23.34 -5.43
CA ILE A 4 -9.02 21.90 -5.45
C ILE A 4 -8.81 21.50 -4.00
N ASP A 5 -9.76 20.76 -3.44
CA ASP A 5 -9.66 20.22 -2.10
C ASP A 5 -8.51 19.20 -2.06
N THR A 6 -7.31 19.69 -1.71
CA THR A 6 -6.09 18.90 -1.54
C THR A 6 -6.15 18.00 -0.32
N THR A 7 -7.30 17.81 0.33
CA THR A 7 -7.47 16.83 1.41
C THR A 7 -8.13 15.53 0.94
N ARG A 8 -8.79 15.54 -0.22
CA ARG A 8 -9.61 14.41 -0.66
C ARG A 8 -8.88 13.53 -1.68
N PHE A 9 -8.89 12.22 -1.45
CA PHE A 9 -8.42 11.24 -2.43
C PHE A 9 -9.40 11.12 -3.60
N ALA A 10 -8.89 10.80 -4.79
CA ALA A 10 -9.72 10.34 -5.88
C ALA A 10 -10.52 9.10 -5.44
N ARG A 11 -11.72 8.91 -6.01
CA ARG A 11 -12.61 7.80 -5.60
C ARG A 11 -11.92 6.43 -5.68
N ALA A 12 -11.17 6.18 -6.75
CA ALA A 12 -10.44 4.92 -6.94
C ALA A 12 -9.38 4.69 -5.85
N ASP A 13 -8.63 5.73 -5.50
CA ASP A 13 -7.61 5.68 -4.45
C ASP A 13 -8.22 5.45 -3.07
N TYR A 14 -9.33 6.14 -2.77
CA TYR A 14 -10.07 5.93 -1.53
C TYR A 14 -10.55 4.47 -1.39
N VAL A 15 -11.12 3.90 -2.46
CA VAL A 15 -11.58 2.51 -2.48
C VAL A 15 -10.42 1.54 -2.29
N LEU A 16 -9.28 1.78 -2.94
CA LEU A 16 -8.08 0.98 -2.78
C LEU A 16 -7.59 1.03 -1.33
N LEU A 17 -7.41 2.22 -0.74
CA LEU A 17 -7.00 2.36 0.66
C LEU A 17 -7.97 1.67 1.63
N LEU A 18 -9.27 1.80 1.40
CA LEU A 18 -10.29 1.12 2.20
C LEU A 18 -10.16 -0.40 2.10
N ARG A 19 -9.95 -0.94 0.90
CA ARG A 19 -9.72 -2.37 0.66
C ARG A 19 -8.47 -2.87 1.39
N LEU A 20 -7.37 -2.13 1.31
CA LEU A 20 -6.12 -2.48 2.00
C LEU A 20 -6.32 -2.51 3.53
N ARG A 21 -6.96 -1.48 4.08
CA ARG A 21 -7.19 -1.34 5.53
C ARG A 21 -8.15 -2.37 6.11
N THR A 22 -9.21 -2.70 5.38
CA THR A 22 -10.20 -3.69 5.83
C THR A 22 -9.80 -5.12 5.48
N GLY A 23 -8.65 -5.31 4.85
CA GLY A 23 -8.25 -6.59 4.27
C GLY A 23 -9.20 -7.08 3.17
N SER A 24 -10.06 -6.20 2.64
CA SER A 24 -11.03 -6.45 1.55
C SER A 24 -10.45 -6.27 0.16
N GLY A 25 -9.14 -6.03 0.06
CA GLY A 25 -8.39 -6.15 -1.18
C GLY A 25 -8.35 -7.58 -1.67
N TRP A 26 -8.45 -7.76 -2.98
CA TRP A 26 -8.31 -9.06 -3.63
C TRP A 26 -6.83 -9.40 -3.81
N THR A 27 -6.04 -9.22 -2.75
CA THR A 27 -4.71 -9.82 -2.69
C THR A 27 -4.89 -11.30 -3.00
N HIS A 28 -3.93 -11.89 -3.72
CA HIS A 28 -3.98 -13.31 -4.03
C HIS A 28 -4.24 -14.16 -2.76
N ASP A 29 -3.78 -13.72 -1.59
CA ASP A 29 -4.10 -14.34 -0.30
C ASP A 29 -5.60 -14.44 0.06
N ARG A 30 -6.43 -13.45 -0.31
CA ARG A 30 -7.88 -13.52 -0.10
C ARG A 30 -8.59 -14.39 -1.14
N LEU A 31 -8.11 -14.41 -2.39
CA LEU A 31 -8.57 -15.34 -3.42
C LEU A 31 -8.33 -16.81 -2.98
N ARG A 32 -7.26 -17.09 -2.21
CA ARG A 32 -6.94 -18.40 -1.63
C ARG A 32 -7.91 -18.91 -0.55
N ARG A 33 -8.62 -18.03 0.16
CA ARG A 33 -9.62 -18.50 1.16
C ARG A 33 -10.88 -19.09 0.53
N HIS A 34 -11.11 -18.83 -0.75
CA HIS A 34 -12.31 -19.25 -1.47
C HIS A 34 -12.05 -20.29 -2.57
N ARG A 35 -10.79 -20.55 -2.92
CA ARG A 35 -10.37 -21.63 -3.82
C ARG A 35 -9.07 -22.21 -3.26
N ASP A 36 -8.89 -23.52 -3.35
CA ASP A 36 -7.63 -24.21 -3.03
C ASP A 36 -6.71 -24.28 -4.27
N PRO A 37 -5.77 -23.32 -4.47
CA PRO A 37 -4.65 -23.51 -5.39
C PRO A 37 -3.30 -23.17 -4.70
N PRO A 38 -2.13 -23.53 -5.31
CA PRO A 38 -0.83 -23.54 -4.65
C PRO A 38 -0.44 -22.16 -4.15
N ALA A 39 0.46 -22.12 -3.16
CA ALA A 39 0.97 -20.89 -2.53
C ALA A 39 1.07 -19.76 -3.56
N ALA A 40 0.28 -18.69 -3.39
CA ALA A 40 0.32 -17.58 -4.32
C ALA A 40 1.70 -16.94 -4.18
N LEU A 41 2.55 -17.17 -5.17
CA LEU A 41 3.89 -16.62 -5.19
C LEU A 41 3.85 -15.27 -5.89
N CYS A 42 4.59 -14.32 -5.36
CA CYS A 42 4.82 -13.04 -6.01
C CYS A 42 5.47 -13.30 -7.36
N ALA A 43 4.84 -12.84 -8.44
CA ALA A 43 5.32 -13.06 -9.81
C ALA A 43 6.71 -12.45 -10.06
N GLN A 44 7.18 -11.54 -9.20
CA GLN A 44 8.45 -10.85 -9.35
C GLN A 44 9.61 -11.54 -8.61
N CYS A 45 9.36 -12.15 -7.44
CA CYS A 45 10.44 -12.71 -6.62
C CYS A 45 10.18 -14.14 -6.11
N GLY A 46 9.02 -14.73 -6.41
CA GLY A 46 8.69 -16.11 -6.06
C GLY A 46 8.40 -16.36 -4.58
N SER A 47 8.36 -15.34 -3.72
CA SER A 47 7.99 -15.47 -2.30
C SER A 47 6.48 -15.43 -2.10
N THR A 48 5.97 -15.79 -0.91
CA THR A 48 4.53 -15.71 -0.61
C THR A 48 3.97 -14.30 -0.83
N ASP A 49 2.93 -14.19 -1.65
CA ASP A 49 2.33 -12.93 -2.10
C ASP A 49 1.33 -12.36 -1.10
N THR A 50 1.82 -12.00 0.08
CA THR A 50 1.03 -11.32 1.12
C THR A 50 1.07 -9.80 0.95
N LEU A 51 0.11 -9.08 1.54
CA LEU A 51 0.14 -7.62 1.52
C LEU A 51 1.41 -7.06 2.19
N GLU A 52 1.86 -7.68 3.28
CA GLU A 52 3.11 -7.35 3.95
C GLU A 52 4.32 -7.59 3.02
N HIS A 53 4.32 -8.70 2.30
CA HIS A 53 5.35 -8.95 1.31
C HIS A 53 5.38 -7.84 0.25
N ILE A 54 4.24 -7.55 -0.38
CA ILE A 54 4.13 -6.55 -1.46
C ILE A 54 4.58 -5.16 -0.98
N LEU A 55 4.07 -4.69 0.16
CA LEU A 55 4.30 -3.31 0.63
C LEU A 55 5.60 -3.13 1.40
N CYS A 56 6.05 -4.14 2.14
CA CYS A 56 7.14 -3.98 3.13
C CYS A 56 8.41 -4.76 2.80
N VAL A 57 8.34 -5.86 2.02
CA VAL A 57 9.46 -6.82 1.92
C VAL A 57 9.95 -7.04 0.48
N CYS A 58 9.08 -7.01 -0.52
CA CYS A 58 9.36 -7.50 -1.88
C CYS A 58 10.65 -6.89 -2.46
N PRO A 59 11.68 -7.68 -2.79
CA PRO A 59 12.95 -7.14 -3.27
C PRO A 59 12.82 -6.42 -4.62
N ALA A 60 11.85 -6.84 -5.44
CA ALA A 60 11.59 -6.24 -6.75
C ALA A 60 11.08 -4.79 -6.68
N SER A 61 10.51 -4.37 -5.54
CA SER A 61 10.06 -2.99 -5.28
C SER A 61 10.95 -2.27 -4.27
N SER A 62 12.20 -2.73 -4.06
CA SER A 62 13.09 -2.20 -3.02
C SER A 62 13.44 -0.73 -3.22
N ARG A 63 13.63 -0.30 -4.47
CA ARG A 63 13.95 1.09 -4.82
C ARG A 63 12.78 2.03 -4.52
N GLU A 64 11.59 1.67 -5.00
CA GLU A 64 10.37 2.45 -4.81
C GLU A 64 9.96 2.46 -3.34
N ARG A 65 10.16 1.33 -2.63
CA ARG A 65 9.93 1.24 -1.19
C ARG A 65 10.85 2.15 -0.39
N LEU A 66 12.10 2.37 -0.83
CA LEU A 66 12.98 3.35 -0.20
C LEU A 66 12.40 4.76 -0.28
N ALA A 67 11.81 5.14 -1.42
CA ALA A 67 11.14 6.44 -1.58
C ALA A 67 9.87 6.57 -0.72
N LEU A 68 9.13 5.46 -0.55
CA LEU A 68 8.00 5.39 0.38
C LEU A 68 8.47 5.55 1.84
N GLN A 69 9.50 4.82 2.25
CA GLN A 69 10.11 4.90 3.58
C GLN A 69 10.61 6.30 3.89
N GLN A 70 11.27 6.95 2.92
CA GLN A 70 11.73 8.33 3.09
C GLN A 70 10.55 9.29 3.29
N GLY A 71 9.46 9.14 2.52
CA GLY A 71 8.26 9.95 2.71
C GLY A 71 7.61 9.80 4.10
N TYR A 72 7.59 8.58 4.66
CA TYR A 72 7.13 8.38 6.03
C TYR A 72 8.09 8.99 7.06
N ARG A 73 9.40 8.84 6.85
CA ARG A 73 10.45 9.41 7.71
C ARG A 73 10.38 10.94 7.74
N ASP A 74 10.19 11.59 6.60
CA ASP A 74 10.08 13.05 6.49
C ASP A 74 8.85 13.59 7.25
N LEU A 75 7.83 12.74 7.43
CA LEU A 75 6.63 13.03 8.23
C LEU A 75 6.77 12.64 9.71
N GLY A 76 7.92 12.10 10.12
CA GLY A 76 8.15 11.60 11.48
C GLY A 76 7.39 10.32 11.81
N LEU A 77 7.01 9.52 10.79
CA LEU A 77 6.20 8.31 10.95
C LEU A 77 7.05 7.04 10.86
N PRO A 78 6.69 6.00 11.63
CA PRO A 78 7.37 4.72 11.56
C PRO A 78 7.02 3.95 10.28
N PHE A 79 7.94 3.09 9.86
CA PHE A 79 7.80 2.20 8.70
C PHE A 79 8.46 0.84 9.00
N SER A 80 8.02 0.19 10.06
CA SER A 80 8.54 -1.11 10.51
C SER A 80 7.52 -2.24 10.33
N ALA A 81 6.23 -1.92 10.41
CA ALA A 81 5.14 -2.89 10.28
C ALA A 81 4.08 -2.43 9.26
N LEU A 82 3.40 -3.41 8.66
CA LEU A 82 2.30 -3.15 7.72
C LEU A 82 1.19 -2.26 8.32
N SER A 83 0.90 -2.43 9.61
CA SER A 83 -0.09 -1.62 10.33
C SER A 83 0.28 -0.13 10.33
N GLU A 84 1.55 0.21 10.48
CA GLU A 84 2.05 1.60 10.47
C GLU A 84 1.90 2.23 9.08
N VAL A 85 2.08 1.43 8.03
CA VAL A 85 1.89 1.86 6.64
C VAL A 85 0.41 2.13 6.35
N LEU A 86 -0.48 1.22 6.75
CA LEU A 86 -1.91 1.32 6.45
C LEU A 86 -2.66 2.30 7.37
N PHE A 87 -2.21 2.45 8.61
CA PHE A 87 -2.81 3.25 9.66
C PHE A 87 -1.77 4.19 10.32
N PRO A 88 -1.27 5.20 9.57
CA PRO A 88 -0.28 6.11 10.10
C PRO A 88 -0.84 6.89 11.30
N ALA A 89 -0.19 6.77 12.45
CA ALA A 89 -0.56 7.49 13.67
C ALA A 89 -0.07 8.94 13.60
N ALA A 90 -0.84 9.81 12.95
CA ALA A 90 -0.46 11.21 12.70
C ALA A 90 -1.68 12.15 12.76
N PRO A 91 -1.49 13.47 12.78
CA PRO A 91 -2.55 14.42 12.47
C PRO A 91 -3.12 14.19 11.06
N PRO A 92 -4.39 14.54 10.77
CA PRO A 92 -5.05 14.22 9.49
C PRO A 92 -4.29 14.67 8.23
N ILE A 93 -3.61 15.82 8.30
CA ILE A 93 -2.79 16.34 7.21
C ILE A 93 -1.62 15.40 6.92
N SER A 94 -0.86 15.02 7.95
CA SER A 94 0.27 14.10 7.82
C SER A 94 -0.18 12.69 7.44
N GLN A 95 -1.34 12.22 7.91
CA GLN A 95 -1.91 10.95 7.46
C GLN A 95 -2.20 10.99 5.95
N THR A 96 -2.82 12.07 5.48
CA THR A 96 -3.13 12.24 4.06
C THR A 96 -1.85 12.24 3.22
N ALA A 97 -0.80 12.93 3.68
CA ALA A 97 0.50 12.93 3.04
C ALA A 97 1.15 11.53 3.01
N ALA A 98 1.14 10.80 4.12
CA ALA A 98 1.67 9.44 4.21
C ALA A 98 0.97 8.49 3.23
N LEU A 99 -0.36 8.53 3.19
CA LEU A 99 -1.16 7.69 2.27
C LEU A 99 -0.95 8.08 0.80
N ARG A 100 -0.61 9.35 0.50
CA ARG A 100 -0.19 9.73 -0.86
C ARG A 100 1.14 9.09 -1.24
N HIS A 101 2.11 9.03 -0.32
CA HIS A 101 3.34 8.30 -0.57
C HIS A 101 3.06 6.82 -0.86
N LEU A 102 2.16 6.20 -0.09
CA LEU A 102 1.73 4.81 -0.33
C LEU A 102 1.06 4.63 -1.71
N LEU A 103 0.15 5.52 -2.09
CA LEU A 103 -0.53 5.46 -3.40
C LEU A 103 0.45 5.69 -4.56
N ARG A 104 1.44 6.56 -4.38
CA ARG A 104 2.51 6.77 -5.36
C ARG A 104 3.33 5.50 -5.53
N PHE A 105 3.76 4.87 -4.43
CA PHE A 105 4.47 3.59 -4.46
C PHE A 105 3.67 2.50 -5.21
N ILE A 106 2.37 2.36 -4.89
CA ILE A 106 1.49 1.39 -5.55
C ILE A 106 1.39 1.67 -7.06
N SER A 107 1.38 2.94 -7.46
CA SER A 107 1.35 3.33 -8.87
C SER A 107 2.69 3.07 -9.58
N GLU A 108 3.81 3.40 -8.96
CA GLU A 108 5.16 3.24 -9.52
C GLU A 108 5.53 1.76 -9.69
N CYS A 109 5.02 0.89 -8.81
CA CYS A 109 5.25 -0.55 -8.87
C CYS A 109 4.20 -1.32 -9.69
N ASP A 110 3.24 -0.61 -10.31
CA ASP A 110 2.09 -1.19 -11.02
C ASP A 110 1.34 -2.27 -10.21
N LEU A 111 1.09 -1.98 -8.92
CA LEU A 111 0.49 -2.94 -7.98
C LEU A 111 -1.04 -2.86 -7.96
N ARG A 112 -1.65 -1.84 -8.57
CA ARG A 112 -3.11 -1.63 -8.58
C ARG A 112 -3.91 -2.84 -9.11
N PRO A 113 -3.48 -3.54 -10.17
CA PRO A 113 -4.21 -4.72 -10.65
C PRO A 113 -4.21 -5.90 -9.66
N ARG A 114 -3.28 -5.90 -8.69
CA ARG A 114 -3.03 -6.98 -7.73
C ARG A 114 -3.65 -6.74 -6.34
N LEU A 115 -4.19 -5.55 -6.07
CA LEU A 115 -4.59 -5.07 -4.74
C LEU A 115 -6.09 -4.68 -4.64
#